data_AF-A0A7Y1YWC0-F1
#
_entry.id   AF-A0A7Y1YWC0-F1
#
_cell.length_a   1.000
_cell.length_b   1.000
_cell.length_c   1.000
_cell.angle_alpha   90.00
_cell.angle_beta   90.00
_cell.angle_gamma   90.00
#
_symmetry.space_group_name_H-M   'P 1'
#
loop_
_entity.id
_entity.type
_entity.pdbx_description
1 polymer ?
#
loop_
_entity_poly.entity_id
_entity_poly.type
_entity_poly.pdbx_seq_one_letter_code
_entity_poly.pdbx_strand_id
1 'polypeptide(L)'
;MRAVVACWLLLGFFQSPSHAAVAVDTRQLQLEFSPFGDLTTLTACLPSCSDPGARRQQFTSYRGFLTANRNTNSLFELQRRNGERSIELLFTNLVSGETRRWRIPHGGYQLGVELTRPEGLVMAAGQALERPAGAGFTAWLESIRLLELAEDGLAQYDPEAGVGPLDAGGDWIGFRNRYWAAMIKPEGQEQARVPAAADVSDLKWELAGADATSARYTVYAGPVTHEALSAADRELAVLAWSDLPPGLRWIGKALHAMLGWMHG
;
A
#
# COMPACT_ATOMS: atom_id res chain seq x y z
N MET A 1 -70.95 -4.04 -22.50
CA MET A 1 -69.53 -4.24 -22.84
C MET A 1 -68.73 -3.11 -22.21
N ARG A 2 -67.96 -3.39 -21.15
CA ARG A 2 -67.13 -2.42 -20.42
C ARG A 2 -65.68 -2.64 -20.84
N ALA A 3 -65.07 -1.66 -21.50
CA ALA A 3 -63.64 -1.64 -21.79
C ALA A 3 -62.90 -1.08 -20.56
N VAL A 4 -61.99 -1.89 -19.99
CA VAL A 4 -61.07 -1.46 -18.94
C VAL A 4 -59.76 -1.07 -19.62
N VAL A 5 -59.43 0.23 -19.56
CA VAL A 5 -58.15 0.78 -20.01
C VAL A 5 -57.13 0.53 -18.91
N ALA A 6 -56.15 -0.33 -19.18
CA ALA A 6 -55.01 -0.58 -18.30
C ALA A 6 -53.96 0.51 -18.53
N CYS A 7 -53.89 1.46 -17.59
CA CYS A 7 -52.85 2.48 -17.51
C CYS A 7 -51.56 1.84 -16.95
N TRP A 8 -50.56 1.62 -17.81
CA TRP A 8 -49.24 1.15 -17.40
C TRP A 8 -48.44 2.32 -16.82
N LEU A 9 -48.23 2.30 -15.50
CA LEU A 9 -47.30 3.18 -14.79
C LEU A 9 -45.86 2.81 -15.15
N LEU A 10 -45.19 3.70 -15.89
CA LEU A 10 -43.74 3.73 -16.04
C LEU A 10 -43.10 4.12 -14.70
N LEU A 11 -42.83 3.13 -13.85
CA LEU A 11 -41.89 3.29 -12.74
C LEU A 11 -40.47 3.30 -13.32
N GLY A 12 -39.98 4.51 -13.60
CA GLY A 12 -38.56 4.75 -13.80
C GLY A 12 -37.81 4.36 -12.54
N PHE A 13 -37.12 3.22 -12.58
CA PHE A 13 -36.13 2.84 -11.61
C PHE A 13 -34.96 3.84 -11.68
N PHE A 14 -35.05 4.91 -10.89
CA PHE A 14 -33.85 5.61 -10.45
C PHE A 14 -33.14 4.68 -9.46
N GLN A 15 -32.24 3.83 -9.98
CA GLN A 15 -31.27 3.15 -9.15
C GLN A 15 -30.31 4.22 -8.61
N SER A 16 -30.49 4.61 -7.34
CA SER A 16 -29.46 5.33 -6.61
C SER A 16 -28.16 4.51 -6.69
N PRO A 17 -27.01 5.11 -7.04
CA PRO A 17 -25.75 4.40 -7.01
C PRO A 17 -25.42 4.07 -5.55
N SER A 18 -25.72 2.84 -5.17
CA SER A 18 -25.07 2.17 -4.05
C SER A 18 -23.58 2.14 -4.38
N HIS A 19 -22.80 3.07 -3.81
CA HIS A 19 -21.35 3.07 -3.96
C HIS A 19 -20.77 1.96 -3.09
N ALA A 20 -20.78 0.73 -3.60
CA ALA A 20 -20.12 -0.40 -2.99
C ALA A 20 -18.58 -0.21 -3.03
N ALA A 21 -17.88 -0.77 -2.05
CA ALA A 21 -16.44 -0.89 -2.09
C ALA A 21 -15.99 -1.61 -3.38
N VAL A 22 -14.87 -1.20 -3.95
CA VAL A 22 -14.34 -1.73 -5.21
C VAL A 22 -13.26 -2.75 -4.87
N ALA A 23 -13.45 -4.00 -5.28
CA ALA A 23 -12.45 -5.05 -5.12
C ALA A 23 -11.64 -5.29 -6.40
N VAL A 24 -10.34 -5.52 -6.24
CA VAL A 24 -9.44 -5.94 -7.32
C VAL A 24 -8.55 -7.08 -6.81
N ASP A 25 -8.71 -8.25 -7.43
CA ASP A 25 -7.85 -9.40 -7.20
C ASP A 25 -6.83 -9.54 -8.32
N THR A 26 -5.59 -9.83 -7.93
CA THR A 26 -4.47 -10.17 -8.80
C THR A 26 -3.89 -11.50 -8.35
N ARG A 27 -2.81 -11.98 -9.00
CA ARG A 27 -2.16 -13.23 -8.55
C ARG A 27 -1.60 -13.12 -7.13
N GLN A 28 -1.01 -11.99 -6.74
CA GLN A 28 -0.33 -11.84 -5.44
C GLN A 28 -0.98 -10.85 -4.48
N LEU A 29 -1.93 -10.05 -4.93
CA LEU A 29 -2.61 -9.03 -4.13
C LEU A 29 -4.13 -9.15 -4.23
N GLN A 30 -4.81 -8.97 -3.10
CA GLN A 30 -6.24 -8.67 -3.03
C GLN A 30 -6.40 -7.25 -2.48
N LEU A 31 -7.11 -6.40 -3.20
CA LEU A 31 -7.22 -4.97 -2.92
C LEU A 31 -8.67 -4.58 -2.75
N GLU A 32 -8.95 -3.77 -1.73
CA GLU A 32 -10.26 -3.17 -1.51
C GLU A 32 -10.11 -1.66 -1.45
N PHE A 33 -10.91 -0.97 -2.26
CA PHE A 33 -10.96 0.48 -2.31
C PHE A 33 -12.29 0.99 -1.78
N SER A 34 -12.22 2.09 -1.04
CA SER A 34 -13.41 2.85 -0.68
C SER A 34 -14.06 3.48 -1.93
N PRO A 35 -15.32 3.90 -1.84
CA PRO A 35 -15.98 4.74 -2.85
C PRO A 35 -15.20 5.99 -3.24
N PHE A 36 -14.34 6.49 -2.34
CA PHE A 36 -13.54 7.69 -2.53
C PHE A 36 -12.19 7.41 -3.20
N GLY A 37 -11.88 6.14 -3.49
CA GLY A 37 -10.61 5.73 -4.10
C GLY A 37 -9.43 5.64 -3.13
N ASP A 38 -9.68 5.63 -1.81
CA ASP A 38 -8.68 5.24 -0.82
C ASP A 38 -8.54 3.71 -0.78
N LEU A 39 -7.32 3.21 -0.60
CA LEU A 39 -7.06 1.78 -0.47
C LEU A 39 -7.26 1.40 1.00
N THR A 40 -8.39 0.75 1.30
CA THR A 40 -8.78 0.41 2.67
C THR A 40 -8.10 -0.85 3.15
N THR A 41 -7.97 -1.83 2.26
CA THR A 41 -7.37 -3.14 2.55
C THR A 41 -6.43 -3.53 1.42
N LEU A 42 -5.23 -3.97 1.77
CA LEU A 42 -4.33 -4.67 0.86
C LEU A 42 -3.93 -6.00 1.49
N THR A 43 -4.17 -7.11 0.82
CA THR A 43 -3.71 -8.43 1.27
C THR A 43 -2.67 -8.96 0.29
N ALA A 44 -1.45 -9.16 0.77
CA ALA A 44 -0.38 -9.79 0.02
C ALA A 44 -0.35 -11.29 0.28
N CYS A 45 -0.18 -12.09 -0.78
CA CYS A 45 -0.16 -13.56 -0.71
C CYS A 45 1.14 -14.10 -1.28
N LEU A 46 1.70 -15.14 -0.65
CA LEU A 46 2.85 -15.89 -1.14
C LEU A 46 2.53 -17.39 -1.12
N PRO A 47 2.62 -18.12 -2.26
CA PRO A 47 3.05 -17.64 -3.59
C PRO A 47 1.94 -16.95 -4.42
N SER A 48 0.67 -17.23 -4.14
CA SER A 48 -0.49 -16.70 -4.90
C SER A 48 -1.73 -16.63 -4.01
N CYS A 49 -2.62 -15.66 -4.21
CA CYS A 49 -3.86 -15.56 -3.45
C CYS A 49 -4.86 -16.68 -3.77
N SER A 50 -4.74 -17.31 -4.95
CA SER A 50 -5.54 -18.46 -5.34
C SER A 50 -5.15 -19.77 -4.64
N ASP A 51 -3.98 -19.81 -3.98
CA ASP A 51 -3.50 -21.00 -3.29
C ASP A 51 -4.11 -21.08 -1.88
N PRO A 52 -4.82 -22.17 -1.52
CA PRO A 52 -5.35 -22.36 -0.17
C PRO A 52 -4.28 -22.31 0.93
N GLY A 53 -3.05 -22.77 0.62
CA GLY A 53 -1.91 -22.80 1.54
C GLY A 53 -1.07 -21.51 1.55
N ALA A 54 -1.51 -20.47 0.85
CA ALA A 54 -0.76 -19.22 0.76
C ALA A 54 -0.55 -18.58 2.13
N ARG A 55 0.67 -18.11 2.38
CA ARG A 55 0.93 -17.17 3.46
C ARG A 55 0.33 -15.82 3.07
N ARG A 56 -0.49 -15.25 3.96
CA ARG A 56 -1.18 -13.98 3.72
C ARG A 56 -0.76 -12.96 4.76
N GLN A 57 -0.57 -11.73 4.31
CA GLN A 57 -0.43 -10.57 5.16
C GLN A 57 -1.43 -9.52 4.69
N GLN A 58 -2.38 -9.22 5.55
CA GLN A 58 -3.29 -8.11 5.35
C GLN A 58 -2.60 -6.83 5.81
N PHE A 59 -2.91 -5.69 5.20
CA PHE A 59 -2.50 -4.36 5.62
C PHE A 59 -3.78 -3.52 5.62
N THR A 60 -4.21 -3.11 6.81
CA THR A 60 -5.46 -2.36 7.01
C THR A 60 -5.45 -1.66 8.35
N SER A 61 -6.04 -0.46 8.42
CA SER A 61 -6.18 0.34 9.64
C SER A 61 -7.61 0.82 9.79
N TYR A 62 -7.94 1.45 10.93
CA TYR A 62 -9.27 2.02 11.15
C TYR A 62 -9.70 3.01 10.04
N ARG A 63 -8.75 3.76 9.46
CA ARG A 63 -9.02 4.70 8.38
C ARG A 63 -8.74 4.13 6.98
N GLY A 64 -8.11 2.96 6.90
CA GLY A 64 -7.62 2.35 5.65
C GLY A 64 -6.09 2.27 5.58
N PHE A 65 -5.57 1.48 4.65
CA PHE A 65 -4.13 1.28 4.48
C PHE A 65 -3.44 2.50 3.86
N LEU A 66 -3.94 2.99 2.72
CA LEU A 66 -3.41 4.17 2.04
C LEU A 66 -4.54 5.16 1.74
N THR A 67 -4.51 6.30 2.42
CA THR A 67 -5.63 7.26 2.42
C THR A 67 -5.12 8.66 2.09
N ALA A 68 -5.76 9.31 1.12
CA ALA A 68 -5.50 10.71 0.85
C ALA A 68 -6.34 11.56 1.81
N ASN A 69 -5.67 12.42 2.58
CA ASN A 69 -6.28 13.23 3.63
C ASN A 69 -7.32 14.18 3.01
N ARG A 70 -8.63 13.89 3.11
CA ARG A 70 -9.69 14.86 2.74
C ARG A 70 -11.11 14.49 3.18
N ASN A 71 -11.96 15.51 3.08
CA ASN A 71 -13.34 15.61 3.59
C ASN A 71 -14.32 14.59 2.97
N THR A 72 -15.04 13.87 3.82
CA THR A 72 -15.86 12.67 3.52
C THR A 72 -17.15 12.92 2.75
N ASN A 73 -17.46 14.16 2.38
CA ASN A 73 -18.74 14.55 1.75
C ASN A 73 -18.65 14.67 0.21
N SER A 74 -17.64 14.08 -0.40
CA SER A 74 -17.41 14.18 -1.84
C SER A 74 -17.96 12.97 -2.59
N LEU A 75 -18.61 13.20 -3.74
CA LEU A 75 -19.00 12.14 -4.67
C LEU A 75 -17.88 11.90 -5.68
N PHE A 76 -17.44 10.65 -5.78
CA PHE A 76 -16.46 10.21 -6.77
C PHE A 76 -17.11 9.30 -7.81
N GLU A 77 -16.78 9.54 -9.07
CA GLU A 77 -17.08 8.63 -10.17
C GLU A 77 -15.88 7.71 -10.41
N LEU A 78 -16.14 6.41 -10.56
CA LEU A 78 -15.14 5.40 -10.86
C LEU A 78 -15.14 5.08 -12.36
N GLN A 79 -13.95 5.12 -12.97
CA GLN A 79 -13.68 4.49 -14.25
C GLN A 79 -12.67 3.36 -14.07
N ARG A 80 -12.96 2.18 -14.61
CA ARG A 80 -12.06 1.03 -14.60
C ARG A 80 -11.65 0.67 -16.02
N ARG A 81 -10.34 0.52 -16.24
CA ARG A 81 -9.76 0.04 -17.49
C ARG A 81 -8.93 -1.20 -17.21
N ASN A 82 -9.25 -2.30 -17.87
CA ASN A 82 -8.43 -3.51 -17.82
C ASN A 82 -7.48 -3.50 -19.02
N GLY A 83 -6.19 -3.21 -18.78
CA GLY A 83 -5.14 -3.30 -19.78
C GLY A 83 -4.49 -4.68 -19.79
N GLU A 84 -3.62 -4.91 -20.77
CA GLU A 84 -2.89 -6.18 -20.91
C GLU A 84 -1.89 -6.40 -19.76
N ARG A 85 -1.26 -5.33 -19.26
CA ARG A 85 -0.22 -5.39 -18.22
C ARG A 85 -0.71 -4.99 -16.82
N SER A 86 -1.76 -4.18 -16.75
CA SER A 86 -2.28 -3.64 -15.51
C SER A 86 -3.76 -3.30 -15.60
N ILE A 87 -4.42 -3.31 -14.45
CA ILE A 87 -5.74 -2.73 -14.22
C ILE A 87 -5.52 -1.27 -13.78
N GLU A 88 -6.23 -0.33 -14.39
CA GLU A 88 -6.25 1.06 -13.98
C GLU A 88 -7.61 1.42 -13.39
N LEU A 89 -7.62 2.01 -12.20
CA LEU A 89 -8.80 2.61 -11.58
C LEU A 89 -8.60 4.12 -11.53
N LEU A 90 -9.56 4.88 -12.00
CA LEU A 90 -9.59 6.34 -11.93
C LEU A 90 -10.82 6.77 -11.16
N PHE A 91 -10.60 7.35 -9.98
CA PHE A 91 -11.64 7.98 -9.18
C PHE A 91 -11.59 9.48 -9.43
N THR A 92 -12.71 10.08 -9.84
CA THR A 92 -12.81 11.52 -10.11
C THR A 92 -13.85 12.15 -9.21
N ASN A 93 -13.44 13.11 -8.38
CA ASN A 93 -14.33 13.91 -7.56
C ASN A 93 -15.16 14.83 -8.47
N LEU A 94 -16.47 14.66 -8.47
CA LEU A 94 -17.37 15.39 -9.37
C LEU A 94 -17.52 16.88 -9.04
N VAL A 95 -17.15 17.29 -7.82
CA VAL A 95 -17.25 18.68 -7.36
C VAL A 95 -15.91 19.38 -7.52
N SER A 96 -14.84 18.80 -6.98
CA SER A 96 -13.54 19.46 -6.98
C SER A 96 -12.77 19.23 -8.28
N GLY A 97 -13.03 18.15 -9.01
CA GLY A 97 -12.21 17.66 -10.13
C GLY A 97 -10.92 16.97 -9.69
N GLU A 98 -10.76 16.64 -8.39
CA GLU A 98 -9.63 15.84 -7.89
C GLU A 98 -9.70 14.44 -8.49
N THR A 99 -8.55 13.88 -8.84
CA THR A 99 -8.44 12.53 -9.35
C THR A 99 -7.47 11.71 -8.51
N ARG A 100 -7.80 10.42 -8.39
CA ARG A 100 -6.97 9.39 -7.78
C ARG A 100 -6.88 8.25 -8.78
N ARG A 101 -5.70 8.07 -9.36
CA ARG A 101 -5.43 7.03 -10.35
C ARG A 101 -4.57 5.94 -9.74
N TRP A 102 -5.06 4.71 -9.78
CA TRP A 102 -4.34 3.52 -9.37
C TRP A 102 -3.92 2.71 -10.58
N ARG A 103 -2.66 2.30 -10.62
CA ARG A 103 -2.12 1.35 -11.60
C ARG A 103 -1.75 0.06 -10.86
N ILE A 104 -2.47 -1.00 -11.17
CA ILE A 104 -2.40 -2.29 -10.47
C ILE A 104 -1.92 -3.34 -11.47
N PRO A 105 -0.63 -3.75 -11.44
CA PRO A 105 -0.14 -4.83 -12.27
C PRO A 105 -0.89 -6.14 -12.02
N HIS A 106 -1.02 -7.00 -13.04
CA HIS A 106 -1.68 -8.31 -12.89
C HIS A 106 -0.94 -9.30 -11.97
N GLY A 107 0.31 -8.99 -11.62
CA GLY A 107 1.11 -9.74 -10.66
C GLY A 107 2.26 -8.93 -10.09
N GLY A 108 2.85 -9.46 -9.02
CA GLY A 108 3.81 -8.77 -8.18
C GLY A 108 3.15 -8.05 -7.01
N TYR A 109 3.96 -7.31 -6.27
CA TYR A 109 3.56 -6.67 -5.00
C TYR A 109 3.61 -5.13 -5.07
N GLN A 110 3.81 -4.58 -6.27
CA GLN A 110 3.98 -3.15 -6.49
C GLN A 110 2.75 -2.54 -7.15
N LEU A 111 2.35 -1.35 -6.68
CA LEU A 111 1.25 -0.55 -7.19
C LEU A 111 1.74 0.87 -7.49
N GLY A 112 1.16 1.53 -8.48
CA GLY A 112 1.33 2.96 -8.70
C GLY A 112 0.09 3.72 -8.28
N VAL A 113 0.27 4.90 -7.68
CA VAL A 113 -0.82 5.83 -7.39
C VAL A 113 -0.44 7.24 -7.81
N GLU A 114 -1.34 7.91 -8.52
CA GLU A 114 -1.20 9.29 -8.94
C GLU A 114 -2.38 10.09 -8.38
N LEU A 115 -2.08 11.15 -7.65
CA LEU A 115 -3.06 12.05 -7.02
C LEU A 115 -2.93 13.43 -7.64
N THR A 116 -4.05 14.09 -7.93
CA THR A 116 -4.04 15.51 -8.32
C THR A 116 -4.53 16.38 -7.18
N ARG A 117 -3.81 17.44 -6.84
CA ARG A 117 -4.05 18.28 -5.66
C ARG A 117 -4.15 17.45 -4.36
N PRO A 118 -3.20 16.56 -4.05
CA PRO A 118 -3.20 15.92 -2.73
C PRO A 118 -2.98 16.98 -1.64
N GLU A 119 -3.78 16.95 -0.57
CA GLU A 119 -3.44 17.69 0.68
C GLU A 119 -2.42 16.91 1.53
N GLY A 120 -2.28 15.61 1.24
CA GLY A 120 -1.35 14.70 1.91
C GLY A 120 -1.81 13.26 1.71
N LEU A 121 -0.89 12.34 1.96
CA LEU A 121 -1.12 10.90 1.86
C LEU A 121 -0.71 10.25 3.18
N VAL A 122 -1.54 9.35 3.68
CA VAL A 122 -1.25 8.60 4.90
C VAL A 122 -1.14 7.13 4.54
N MET A 123 0.01 6.53 4.86
CA MET A 123 0.22 5.08 4.80
C MET A 123 0.24 4.54 6.23
N ALA A 124 -0.76 3.74 6.59
CA ALA A 124 -0.84 3.11 7.89
C ALA A 124 -0.21 1.70 7.84
N ALA A 125 0.52 1.34 8.88
CA ALA A 125 1.01 -0.03 9.09
C ALA A 125 -0.14 -1.02 9.26
N GLY A 126 -1.19 -0.58 9.95
CA GLY A 126 -2.37 -1.38 10.24
C GLY A 126 -2.23 -2.34 11.43
N GLN A 127 -3.33 -3.01 11.80
CA GLN A 127 -3.35 -4.01 12.89
C GLN A 127 -2.47 -5.23 12.60
N ALA A 128 -2.16 -5.44 11.33
CA ALA A 128 -1.34 -6.55 10.91
C ALA A 128 0.14 -6.43 11.31
N LEU A 129 0.47 -5.31 11.95
CA LEU A 129 1.72 -4.97 12.59
C LEU A 129 1.46 -4.59 14.07
N GLU A 130 0.50 -5.23 14.73
CA GLU A 130 0.39 -5.16 16.19
C GLU A 130 1.66 -5.73 16.84
N ARG A 131 2.16 -5.04 17.88
CA ARG A 131 3.39 -5.41 18.58
C ARG A 131 3.23 -6.86 19.08
N PRO A 132 4.22 -7.75 18.87
CA PRO A 132 4.19 -9.07 19.48
C PRO A 132 4.02 -8.90 21.00
N ALA A 133 3.00 -9.53 21.57
CA ALA A 133 2.85 -9.56 23.02
C ALA A 133 3.99 -10.40 23.62
N GLY A 134 4.95 -9.75 24.27
CA GLY A 134 6.04 -10.45 24.98
C GLY A 134 7.35 -9.69 25.03
N ALA A 135 8.33 -10.29 25.72
CA ALA A 135 9.72 -9.84 25.77
C ALA A 135 10.65 -10.97 25.32
N GLY A 136 11.84 -10.63 24.84
CA GLY A 136 12.86 -11.59 24.43
C GLY A 136 13.10 -11.66 22.92
N PHE A 137 13.95 -12.60 22.51
CA PHE A 137 14.49 -12.70 21.15
C PHE A 137 13.41 -12.88 20.07
N THR A 138 12.36 -13.65 20.35
CA THR A 138 11.23 -13.85 19.41
C THR A 138 10.46 -12.56 19.18
N ALA A 139 10.08 -11.86 20.26
CA ALA A 139 9.41 -10.56 20.16
C ALA A 139 10.29 -9.52 19.44
N TRP A 140 11.60 -9.55 19.68
CA TRP A 140 12.55 -8.71 18.95
C TRP A 140 12.62 -9.04 17.45
N LEU A 141 12.57 -10.32 17.06
CA LEU A 141 12.54 -10.72 15.65
C LEU A 141 11.24 -10.36 14.93
N GLU A 142 10.12 -10.35 15.66
CA GLU A 142 8.79 -10.08 15.10
C GLU A 142 8.41 -8.59 15.15
N SER A 143 9.17 -7.80 15.90
CA SER A 143 8.91 -6.38 16.06
C SER A 143 9.07 -5.59 14.76
N ILE A 144 8.20 -4.60 14.61
CA ILE A 144 8.19 -3.72 13.45
C ILE A 144 9.36 -2.76 13.47
N ARG A 145 9.84 -2.44 12.27
CA ARG A 145 10.81 -1.40 12.01
C ARG A 145 10.18 -0.34 11.12
N LEU A 146 10.33 0.92 11.51
CA LEU A 146 10.18 2.05 10.61
C LEU A 146 11.43 2.16 9.76
N LEU A 147 11.27 2.31 8.46
CA LEU A 147 12.38 2.35 7.51
C LEU A 147 12.35 3.62 6.68
N GLU A 148 13.55 4.07 6.33
CA GLU A 148 13.84 4.95 5.22
C GLU A 148 15.03 4.35 4.48
N LEU A 149 14.88 4.17 3.18
CA LEU A 149 15.93 3.71 2.29
C LEU A 149 16.16 4.82 1.27
N ALA A 150 17.21 5.58 1.53
CA ALA A 150 17.71 6.66 0.70
C ALA A 150 18.99 6.21 -0.03
N GLU A 151 19.56 7.11 -0.84
CA GLU A 151 20.80 6.86 -1.57
C GLU A 151 21.98 6.53 -0.62
N ASP A 152 22.02 7.15 0.56
CA ASP A 152 23.08 6.95 1.56
C ASP A 152 22.94 5.65 2.37
N GLY A 153 21.77 5.01 2.30
CA GLY A 153 21.53 3.66 2.80
C GLY A 153 20.19 3.48 3.50
N LEU A 154 20.12 2.40 4.28
CA LEU A 154 18.93 2.03 5.05
C LEU A 154 19.04 2.58 6.48
N ALA A 155 18.19 3.54 6.81
CA ALA A 155 17.93 3.97 8.18
C ALA A 155 16.77 3.17 8.80
N GLN A 156 16.85 2.94 10.11
CA GLN A 156 15.78 2.31 10.89
C GLN A 156 15.46 3.18 12.09
N TYR A 157 14.17 3.43 12.31
CA TYR A 157 13.69 4.28 13.39
C TYR A 157 12.91 3.49 14.44
N ASP A 158 12.95 4.00 15.67
CA ASP A 158 12.13 3.52 16.77
C ASP A 158 10.68 4.02 16.59
N PRO A 159 9.69 3.12 16.47
CA PRO A 159 8.29 3.50 16.39
C PRO A 159 7.78 4.34 17.57
N GLU A 160 8.40 4.24 18.75
CA GLU A 160 7.94 4.96 19.95
C GLU A 160 8.36 6.43 19.96
N ALA A 161 9.56 6.73 19.44
CA ALA A 161 10.11 8.08 19.42
C ALA A 161 9.44 8.99 18.37
N GLY A 162 8.75 8.40 17.39
CA GLY A 162 8.32 9.09 16.19
C GLY A 162 9.50 9.46 15.29
N VAL A 163 9.19 10.05 14.14
CA VAL A 163 10.17 10.50 13.16
C VAL A 163 9.79 11.91 12.72
N GLY A 164 10.74 12.84 12.84
CA GLY A 164 10.56 14.23 12.42
C GLY A 164 10.37 14.34 10.91
N PRO A 165 10.03 15.54 10.40
CA PRO A 165 9.93 15.73 8.97
C PRO A 165 11.27 15.41 8.30
N LEU A 166 11.24 14.47 7.37
CA LEU A 166 12.35 14.10 6.50
C LEU A 166 11.96 14.37 5.05
N ASP A 167 12.93 14.71 4.22
CA ASP A 167 12.73 14.80 2.78
C ASP A 167 12.66 13.37 2.24
N ALA A 168 11.48 12.94 1.80
CA ALA A 168 11.27 11.58 1.31
C ALA A 168 11.36 11.50 -0.22
N GLY A 169 11.65 12.62 -0.90
CA GLY A 169 11.57 12.70 -2.36
C GLY A 169 12.54 11.74 -3.04
N GLY A 170 12.00 10.67 -3.64
CA GLY A 170 12.80 9.63 -4.28
C GLY A 170 13.20 8.47 -3.35
N ASP A 171 12.91 8.55 -2.05
CA ASP A 171 13.31 7.56 -1.06
C ASP A 171 12.18 6.58 -0.74
N TRP A 172 12.54 5.36 -0.39
CA TRP A 172 11.59 4.35 0.05
C TRP A 172 11.39 4.45 1.56
N ILE A 173 10.20 4.83 1.99
CA ILE A 173 9.82 4.86 3.42
C ILE A 173 8.77 3.83 3.73
N GLY A 174 8.74 3.30 4.95
CA GLY A 174 7.67 2.37 5.29
C GLY A 174 7.88 1.58 6.57
N PHE A 175 7.29 0.39 6.56
CA PHE A 175 7.26 -0.55 7.66
C PHE A 175 7.75 -1.90 7.20
N ARG A 176 8.43 -2.63 8.08
CA ARG A 176 8.63 -4.07 7.89
C ARG A 176 8.63 -4.83 9.20
N ASN A 177 8.33 -6.10 9.10
CA ASN A 177 8.80 -7.12 10.03
C ASN A 177 9.74 -8.08 9.28
N ARG A 178 10.07 -9.22 9.90
CA ARG A 178 10.95 -10.23 9.30
C ARG A 178 10.46 -10.80 7.96
N TYR A 179 9.15 -10.86 7.74
CA TYR A 179 8.56 -11.60 6.62
C TYR A 179 7.89 -10.70 5.58
N TRP A 180 7.43 -9.52 5.98
CA TRP A 180 6.61 -8.64 5.16
C TRP A 180 7.05 -7.18 5.30
N ALA A 181 6.91 -6.42 4.22
CA ALA A 181 7.15 -4.99 4.19
C ALA A 181 6.04 -4.27 3.43
N ALA A 182 5.74 -3.06 3.88
CA ALA A 182 4.90 -2.08 3.20
C ALA A 182 5.70 -0.78 3.08
N MET A 183 6.07 -0.43 1.86
CA MET A 183 6.93 0.69 1.53
C MET A 183 6.24 1.60 0.52
N ILE A 184 6.53 2.89 0.57
CA ILE A 184 6.07 3.89 -0.39
C ILE A 184 7.25 4.77 -0.80
N LYS A 185 7.33 5.08 -2.09
CA LYS A 185 8.33 5.97 -2.68
C LYS A 185 7.62 7.11 -3.42
N PRO A 186 7.67 8.35 -2.92
CA PRO A 186 7.19 9.50 -3.66
C PRO A 186 8.16 9.84 -4.80
N GLU A 187 7.64 10.20 -5.98
CA GLU A 187 8.46 10.57 -7.14
C GLU A 187 8.85 12.07 -7.17
N GLY A 188 8.38 12.86 -6.21
CA GLY A 188 8.61 14.31 -6.13
C GLY A 188 8.96 14.76 -4.73
N GLN A 189 9.15 16.07 -4.55
CA GLN A 189 9.44 16.66 -3.23
C GLN A 189 8.26 16.49 -2.28
N GLU A 190 8.42 15.62 -1.31
CA GLU A 190 7.43 15.27 -0.30
C GLU A 190 8.13 15.20 1.05
N GLN A 191 7.54 15.82 2.07
CA GLN A 191 8.00 15.62 3.43
C GLN A 191 7.26 14.44 4.03
N ALA A 192 7.99 13.55 4.67
CA ALA A 192 7.41 12.45 5.42
C ALA A 192 7.65 12.63 6.92
N ARG A 193 6.71 12.17 7.72
CA ARG A 193 6.87 12.11 9.18
C ARG A 193 6.11 10.93 9.77
N VAL A 194 6.54 10.50 10.95
CA VAL A 194 5.80 9.54 11.78
C VAL A 194 5.48 10.23 13.10
N PRO A 195 4.21 10.49 13.41
CA PRO A 195 3.83 11.00 14.72
C PRO A 195 4.31 10.07 15.85
N ALA A 196 4.67 10.63 17.00
CA ALA A 196 5.08 9.82 18.15
C ALA A 196 3.92 8.93 18.62
N ALA A 197 4.25 7.72 19.12
CA ALA A 197 3.24 6.72 19.48
C ALA A 197 2.27 7.17 20.59
N ALA A 198 2.66 8.16 21.41
CA ALA A 198 1.78 8.76 22.41
C ALA A 198 0.59 9.52 21.78
N ASP A 199 0.70 9.93 20.52
CA ASP A 199 -0.23 10.85 19.87
C ASP A 199 -1.19 10.16 18.89
N VAL A 200 -1.01 8.86 18.63
CA VAL A 200 -1.74 8.14 17.58
C VAL A 200 -2.09 6.70 17.96
N SER A 201 -3.27 6.24 17.53
CA SER A 201 -3.74 4.87 17.73
C SER A 201 -3.08 3.85 16.79
N ASP A 202 -2.65 4.31 15.61
CA ASP A 202 -2.08 3.50 14.55
C ASP A 202 -0.73 4.08 14.10
N LEU A 203 0.27 3.20 13.93
CA LEU A 203 1.55 3.57 13.35
C LEU A 203 1.36 3.93 11.87
N LYS A 204 1.79 5.14 11.48
CA LYS A 204 1.54 5.69 10.15
C LYS A 204 2.66 6.61 9.68
N TRP A 205 2.90 6.59 8.37
CA TRP A 205 3.64 7.61 7.65
C TRP A 205 2.66 8.64 7.13
N GLU A 206 2.92 9.90 7.40
CA GLU A 206 2.20 11.03 6.81
C GLU A 206 3.13 11.71 5.81
N LEU A 207 2.72 11.77 4.55
CA LEU A 207 3.42 12.41 3.45
C LEU A 207 2.66 13.67 3.05
N ALA A 208 3.38 14.78 2.88
CA ALA A 208 2.82 16.03 2.38
C ALA A 208 3.82 16.77 1.48
N GLY A 209 3.39 17.08 0.26
CA GLY A 209 4.09 17.98 -0.65
C GLY A 209 3.73 19.43 -0.36
N ALA A 210 4.73 20.32 -0.36
CA ALA A 210 4.55 21.70 0.06
C ALA A 210 3.57 22.51 -0.82
N ASP A 211 3.34 22.11 -2.08
CA ASP A 211 2.38 22.74 -3.01
C ASP A 211 2.08 21.82 -4.22
N ALA A 212 1.84 20.52 -3.97
CA ALA A 212 1.72 19.55 -5.05
C ALA A 212 0.40 19.70 -5.84
N THR A 213 0.49 20.17 -7.09
CA THR A 213 -0.63 20.09 -8.06
C THR A 213 -0.89 18.64 -8.48
N SER A 214 0.12 17.80 -8.41
CA SER A 214 0.03 16.35 -8.53
C SER A 214 1.16 15.68 -7.75
N ALA A 215 0.89 14.54 -7.15
CA ALA A 215 1.91 13.67 -6.57
C ALA A 215 1.77 12.26 -7.15
N ARG A 216 2.90 11.57 -7.30
CA ARG A 216 2.94 10.17 -7.71
C ARG A 216 3.72 9.39 -6.68
N TYR A 217 3.20 8.21 -6.37
CA TYR A 217 3.81 7.31 -5.42
C TYR A 217 3.86 5.91 -6.02
N THR A 218 4.97 5.23 -5.76
CA THR A 218 5.08 3.80 -5.94
C THR A 218 4.92 3.13 -4.58
N VAL A 219 4.06 2.12 -4.49
CA VAL A 219 3.80 1.37 -3.25
C VAL A 219 4.26 -0.05 -3.45
N TYR A 220 5.01 -0.59 -2.51
CA TYR A 220 5.34 -2.01 -2.40
C TYR A 220 4.68 -2.56 -1.15
N ALA A 221 3.95 -3.67 -1.26
CA ALA A 221 3.40 -4.36 -0.09
C ALA A 221 3.45 -5.87 -0.30
N GLY A 222 4.46 -6.52 0.29
CA GLY A 222 4.81 -7.88 -0.08
C GLY A 222 5.87 -8.51 0.83
N PRO A 223 6.32 -9.74 0.49
CA PRO A 223 7.22 -10.51 1.32
C PRO A 223 8.67 -10.03 1.20
N VAL A 224 9.39 -10.04 2.30
CA VAL A 224 10.82 -9.65 2.36
C VAL A 224 11.69 -10.79 1.83
N THR A 225 11.59 -11.06 0.53
CA THR A 225 12.47 -11.99 -0.21
C THR A 225 13.19 -11.24 -1.33
N HIS A 226 14.40 -11.70 -1.67
CA HIS A 226 15.22 -11.05 -2.67
C HIS A 226 14.50 -10.97 -4.04
N GLU A 227 13.79 -12.03 -4.43
CA GLU A 227 13.07 -12.12 -5.70
C GLU A 227 11.90 -11.14 -5.75
N ALA A 228 11.08 -11.09 -4.70
CA ALA A 228 9.93 -10.20 -4.65
C ALA A 228 10.35 -8.72 -4.60
N LEU A 229 11.38 -8.41 -3.83
CA LEU A 229 11.91 -7.04 -3.70
C LEU A 229 12.57 -6.58 -4.99
N SER A 230 13.50 -7.36 -5.56
CA SER A 230 14.22 -7.00 -6.78
C SER A 230 13.34 -6.91 -8.03
N ALA A 231 12.25 -7.67 -8.07
CA ALA A 231 11.25 -7.57 -9.13
C ALA A 231 10.40 -6.29 -9.04
N ALA A 232 10.24 -5.72 -7.84
CA ALA A 232 9.57 -4.45 -7.63
C ALA A 232 10.53 -3.28 -7.90
N ASP A 233 11.59 -3.18 -7.10
CA ASP A 233 12.65 -2.18 -7.25
C ASP A 233 13.98 -2.77 -6.78
N ARG A 234 15.05 -2.57 -7.57
CA ARG A 234 16.38 -3.08 -7.23
C ARG A 234 16.91 -2.49 -5.93
N GLU A 235 16.55 -1.26 -5.60
CA GLU A 235 16.94 -0.62 -4.33
C GLU A 235 16.41 -1.41 -3.13
N LEU A 236 15.16 -1.88 -3.21
CA LEU A 236 14.51 -2.65 -2.14
C LEU A 236 15.20 -3.99 -1.83
N ALA A 237 15.99 -4.54 -2.76
CA ALA A 237 16.65 -5.83 -2.58
C ALA A 237 17.58 -5.89 -1.35
N VAL A 238 18.06 -4.74 -0.87
CA VAL A 238 18.86 -4.65 0.37
C VAL A 238 18.07 -5.12 1.61
N LEU A 239 16.75 -4.96 1.62
CA LEU A 239 15.87 -5.32 2.74
C LEU A 239 15.85 -6.82 3.02
N ALA A 240 16.11 -7.67 2.03
CA ALA A 240 16.16 -9.12 2.20
C ALA A 240 17.24 -9.56 3.21
N TRP A 241 18.26 -8.72 3.42
CA TRP A 241 19.45 -9.05 4.20
C TRP A 241 19.70 -8.08 5.36
N SER A 242 18.84 -7.08 5.56
CA SER A 242 19.10 -6.00 6.53
C SER A 242 19.11 -6.46 7.99
N ASP A 243 18.42 -7.55 8.32
CA ASP A 243 18.41 -8.10 9.68
C ASP A 243 19.62 -9.00 9.99
N LEU A 244 20.41 -9.36 8.98
CA LEU A 244 21.62 -10.12 9.21
C LEU A 244 22.74 -9.19 9.68
N PRO A 245 23.56 -9.62 10.66
CA PRO A 245 24.83 -8.97 10.98
C PRO A 245 25.70 -8.85 9.73
N PRO A 246 26.56 -7.81 9.61
CA PRO A 246 27.39 -7.59 8.43
C PRO A 246 28.18 -8.84 7.96
N GLY A 247 28.71 -9.63 8.90
CA GLY A 247 29.43 -10.87 8.61
C GLY A 247 28.55 -12.03 8.10
N LEU A 248 27.24 -12.02 8.36
CA LEU A 248 26.30 -13.03 7.86
C LEU A 248 25.64 -12.60 6.55
N ARG A 249 25.58 -11.30 6.26
CA ARG A 249 24.99 -10.76 5.03
C ARG A 249 25.65 -11.35 3.77
N TRP A 250 26.98 -11.41 3.73
CA TRP A 250 27.68 -11.94 2.55
C TRP A 250 27.48 -13.45 2.41
N ILE A 251 27.42 -14.20 3.51
CA ILE A 251 27.13 -15.64 3.51
C ILE A 251 25.73 -15.90 2.96
N GLY A 252 24.73 -15.16 3.42
CA GLY A 252 23.35 -15.26 2.92
C GLY A 252 23.25 -14.99 1.42
N LYS A 253 23.89 -13.91 0.95
CA LYS A 253 23.96 -13.58 -0.48
C LYS A 253 24.66 -14.68 -1.30
N ALA A 254 25.77 -15.21 -0.81
CA ALA A 254 26.51 -16.27 -1.50
C ALA A 254 25.70 -17.57 -1.60
N LEU A 255 25.04 -17.99 -0.51
CA LEU A 255 24.16 -19.16 -0.49
C LEU A 255 22.97 -18.99 -1.44
N HIS A 256 22.36 -17.80 -1.46
CA HIS A 256 21.27 -17.50 -2.38
C HIS A 256 21.72 -17.60 -3.85
N ALA A 257 22.90 -17.05 -4.18
CA ALA A 257 23.48 -17.17 -5.52
C ALA A 257 23.79 -18.63 -5.90
N MET A 258 24.30 -19.43 -4.96
CA MET A 258 24.54 -20.87 -5.18
C MET A 258 23.25 -21.64 -5.41
N LEU A 259 22.20 -21.38 -4.62
CA LEU A 259 20.88 -22.00 -4.80
C LEU A 259 20.28 -21.63 -6.16
N GLY A 260 20.41 -20.37 -6.57
CA GLY A 260 19.99 -19.92 -7.89
C GLY A 260 20.72 -20.65 -9.01
N TRP A 261 22.03 -20.88 -8.87
CA TRP A 261 22.81 -21.65 -9.84
C TRP A 261 22.42 -23.12 -9.93
N MET A 262 21.98 -23.74 -8.83
CA MET A 262 21.55 -25.15 -8.84
C MET A 262 20.16 -25.37 -9.44
N HIS A 263 19.31 -24.34 -9.42
CA HIS A 263 17.92 -24.42 -9.86
C HIS A 263 17.63 -23.69 -11.17
N GLY A 264 18.61 -22.96 -11.73
CA GLY A 264 18.54 -22.29 -13.04
C GLY A 264 19.37 -23.02 -14.09
#